data_AF-Q5D9F0-F1
#
_entry.id   AF-Q5D9F0-F1
#
_cell.length_a   1.000
_cell.length_b   1.000
_cell.length_c   1.000
_cell.angle_alpha   90.00
_cell.angle_beta   90.00
_cell.angle_gamma   90.00
#
_symmetry.space_group_name_H-M   'P 1'
#
loop_
_entity.id
_entity.type
_entity.pdbx_description
1 polymer ?
#
loop_
_entity_poly.entity_id
_entity_poly.type
_entity_poly.pdbx_seq_one_letter_code
_entity_poly.pdbx_strand_id
1 'polypeptide(L)'
;MLLSLLFFDHMNSDTIKVKDLHFGLQLTVSEGRPTISGGNNPTSKRSVPTADSFVTNKMETCSQDIFDSSSELDLIQKLLAPLIELNIIYIETSEGQSNNLLDSIVTMDTVIALNRSFTNKRLKLRVNFGSQGKEANQSEADQVDRQVNEDRRYFIQAAIVRILKARRQIKHAQLIETILQQASNRFQPPIPLIKRCIEGLIDTGYLERNPDDPDQYSYLA
;
A
#
# COMPACT_ATOMS: atom_id res chain seq x y z
N MET A 1 -26.23 29.26 39.84
CA MET A 1 -26.52 28.27 38.78
C MET A 1 -27.20 28.95 37.58
N LEU A 2 -26.64 30.04 37.07
CA LEU A 2 -27.18 30.83 35.93
C LEU A 2 -26.07 31.53 35.14
N LEU A 3 -24.83 31.02 35.23
CA LEU A 3 -23.66 31.59 34.53
C LEU A 3 -22.91 30.57 33.65
N SER A 4 -23.46 29.38 33.42
CA SER A 4 -22.84 28.35 32.56
C SER A 4 -23.50 28.22 31.18
N LEU A 5 -24.44 29.10 30.82
CA LEU A 5 -25.15 29.07 29.54
C LEU A 5 -24.72 30.15 28.54
N LEU A 6 -23.68 30.92 28.86
CA LEU A 6 -23.13 31.99 28.01
C LEU A 6 -21.68 31.71 27.59
N PHE A 7 -21.33 30.44 27.38
CA PHE A 7 -20.03 30.04 26.82
C PHE A 7 -20.17 28.96 25.75
N PHE A 8 -21.32 28.93 25.08
CA PHE A 8 -21.53 28.12 23.87
C PHE A 8 -21.92 28.98 22.66
N ASP A 9 -21.61 30.28 22.72
CA ASP A 9 -21.61 31.12 21.53
C ASP A 9 -20.30 30.87 20.77
N HIS A 10 -20.46 30.53 19.49
CA HIS A 10 -19.41 30.52 18.46
C HIS A 10 -18.51 29.27 18.31
N MET A 11 -19.12 28.08 18.20
CA MET A 11 -18.63 27.14 17.19
C MET A 11 -19.31 27.49 15.88
N ASN A 12 -18.58 28.06 14.92
CA ASN A 12 -19.00 28.11 13.52
C ASN A 12 -19.13 26.66 13.02
N SER A 13 -20.29 26.05 13.25
CA SER A 13 -20.57 24.62 13.03
C SER A 13 -20.47 24.21 11.55
N ASP A 14 -20.33 25.17 10.65
CA ASP A 14 -20.37 24.95 9.21
C ASP A 14 -18.98 24.91 8.58
N THR A 15 -17.92 25.16 9.35
CA THR A 15 -16.55 25.25 8.84
C THR A 15 -15.61 24.31 9.60
N ILE A 16 -14.74 23.60 8.90
CA ILE A 16 -13.75 22.66 9.46
C ILE A 16 -12.41 22.79 8.73
N LYS A 17 -11.29 22.65 9.45
CA LYS A 17 -9.96 22.64 8.81
C LYS A 17 -9.56 21.23 8.42
N VAL A 18 -8.77 21.11 7.35
CA VAL A 18 -8.25 19.82 6.88
C VAL A 18 -7.43 19.09 7.95
N LYS A 19 -6.65 19.81 8.77
CA LYS A 19 -5.93 19.21 9.91
C LYS A 19 -6.83 18.58 10.96
N ASP A 20 -8.03 19.12 11.15
CA ASP A 20 -8.99 18.59 12.11
C ASP A 20 -9.63 17.30 11.56
N LEU A 21 -9.86 17.22 10.24
CA LEU A 21 -10.26 15.99 9.54
C LEU A 21 -9.16 14.92 9.60
N HIS A 22 -7.90 15.32 9.38
CA HIS A 22 -6.73 14.46 9.47
C HIS A 22 -6.57 13.87 10.88
N PHE A 23 -6.69 14.70 11.92
CA PHE A 23 -6.63 14.23 13.31
C PHE A 23 -7.78 13.26 13.64
N GLY A 24 -8.99 13.53 13.12
CA GLY A 24 -10.13 12.62 13.27
C GLY A 24 -9.89 11.25 12.64
N LEU A 25 -9.30 11.19 11.44
CA LEU A 25 -8.93 9.92 10.79
C LEU A 25 -7.92 9.14 11.64
N GLN A 26 -6.89 9.81 12.17
CA GLN A 26 -5.89 9.18 13.03
C GLN A 26 -6.50 8.54 14.28
N LEU A 27 -7.48 9.20 14.91
CA LEU A 27 -8.19 8.66 16.07
C LEU A 27 -9.02 7.42 15.71
N THR A 28 -9.71 7.42 14.57
CA THR A 28 -10.55 6.28 14.16
C THR A 28 -9.75 5.02 13.81
N VAL A 29 -8.52 5.18 13.29
CA VAL A 29 -7.61 4.05 13.04
C VAL A 29 -7.12 3.42 14.34
N SER A 30 -7.03 4.19 15.43
CA SER A 30 -6.60 3.70 16.74
C SER A 30 -7.67 2.92 17.52
N GLU A 31 -8.97 3.06 17.19
CA GLU A 31 -10.09 2.44 17.94
C GLU A 31 -10.69 1.16 17.30
N GLY A 32 -9.99 0.50 16.38
CA GLY A 32 -10.56 -0.60 15.57
C GLY A 32 -10.03 -2.01 15.84
N ARG A 33 -10.33 -2.66 16.99
CA ARG A 33 -10.40 -4.14 17.04
C ARG A 33 -11.43 -4.65 18.07
N PRO A 34 -12.63 -5.09 17.66
CA PRO A 34 -13.45 -5.97 18.49
C PRO A 34 -12.83 -7.36 18.47
N THR A 35 -12.31 -7.81 19.60
CA THR A 35 -11.90 -9.20 19.81
C THR A 35 -13.15 -10.07 19.99
N ILE A 36 -13.41 -10.95 19.03
CA ILE A 36 -14.37 -12.05 19.21
C ILE A 36 -13.72 -13.03 20.18
N SER A 37 -14.09 -12.98 21.46
CA SER A 37 -13.72 -14.02 22.43
C SER A 37 -14.82 -15.09 22.45
N GLY A 38 -14.50 -16.23 21.84
CA GLY A 38 -15.28 -17.46 21.97
C GLY A 38 -15.19 -17.96 23.42
N GLY A 39 -16.35 -18.15 24.05
CA GLY A 39 -16.45 -18.78 25.35
C GLY A 39 -16.15 -20.27 25.26
N ASN A 40 -15.37 -20.77 26.21
CA ASN A 40 -15.51 -22.10 26.80
C ASN A 40 -14.79 -22.13 28.15
N ASN A 41 -15.51 -22.58 29.17
CA ASN A 41 -15.06 -22.93 30.53
C ASN A 41 -15.16 -24.49 30.64
N PRO A 42 -14.78 -25.20 31.73
CA PRO A 42 -14.17 -24.75 32.99
C PRO A 42 -13.11 -25.70 33.61
N THR A 43 -12.64 -25.32 34.81
CA THR A 43 -12.12 -26.12 35.95
C THR A 43 -10.60 -26.34 36.14
N SER A 44 -10.04 -25.72 37.20
CA SER A 44 -9.59 -26.38 38.45
C SER A 44 -8.33 -25.73 39.09
N LYS A 45 -8.53 -25.18 40.31
CA LYS A 45 -7.68 -25.17 41.52
C LYS A 45 -6.17 -24.78 41.45
N ARG A 46 -5.81 -23.76 42.25
CA ARG A 46 -4.84 -23.77 43.41
C ARG A 46 -3.73 -22.69 43.40
N SER A 47 -3.65 -21.96 44.53
CA SER A 47 -2.48 -21.39 45.26
C SER A 47 -1.49 -20.37 44.63
N VAL A 48 -1.35 -19.25 45.36
CA VAL A 48 -0.27 -18.22 45.49
C VAL A 48 1.01 -18.85 46.12
N PRO A 49 2.25 -18.26 46.24
CA PRO A 49 2.92 -16.98 45.81
C PRO A 49 4.35 -17.13 45.17
N THR A 50 5.01 -15.99 44.91
CA THR A 50 6.45 -15.66 45.20
C THR A 50 7.36 -15.29 44.01
N ALA A 51 8.17 -14.25 44.26
CA ALA A 51 9.20 -13.63 43.43
C ALA A 51 10.33 -14.56 42.96
N ASP A 52 10.91 -14.33 41.79
CA ASP A 52 12.21 -13.65 41.63
C ASP A 52 12.60 -13.50 40.15
N SER A 53 13.38 -12.46 39.90
CA SER A 53 13.98 -12.01 38.65
C SER A 53 14.78 -13.07 37.89
N PHE A 54 14.71 -13.10 36.55
CA PHE A 54 15.87 -13.30 35.68
C PHE A 54 15.69 -12.68 34.29
N VAL A 55 16.78 -12.08 33.82
CA VAL A 55 17.03 -11.31 32.60
C VAL A 55 16.76 -12.12 31.32
N THR A 56 16.04 -11.55 30.35
CA THR A 56 16.27 -11.82 28.92
C THR A 56 16.04 -10.55 28.06
N ASN A 57 17.13 -10.13 27.42
CA ASN A 57 17.32 -9.55 26.09
C ASN A 57 16.17 -8.83 25.35
N LYS A 58 16.51 -7.61 24.89
CA LYS A 58 16.18 -6.97 23.59
C LYS A 58 15.12 -7.68 22.73
N MET A 59 14.00 -6.99 22.49
CA MET A 59 13.22 -7.13 21.27
C MET A 59 12.28 -5.93 21.07
N GLU A 60 12.59 -5.16 20.03
CA GLU A 60 11.66 -4.38 19.19
C GLU A 60 10.97 -3.14 19.78
N THR A 61 11.66 -2.01 19.54
CA THR A 61 11.07 -0.76 19.07
C THR A 61 9.71 -1.00 18.39
N CYS A 62 8.65 -0.48 19.02
CA CYS A 62 7.42 -0.17 18.35
C CYS A 62 7.80 0.68 17.13
N SER A 63 7.74 0.09 15.93
CA SER A 63 7.77 0.85 14.70
C SER A 63 6.61 1.83 14.79
N GLN A 64 6.93 3.05 15.21
CA GLN A 64 6.28 4.22 14.68
C GLN A 64 6.54 4.18 13.19
N ASP A 65 5.66 3.47 12.49
CA ASP A 65 5.42 3.75 11.09
C ASP A 65 4.99 5.21 11.08
N ILE A 66 5.96 6.07 10.78
CA ILE A 66 5.74 7.44 10.33
C ILE A 66 5.01 7.26 9.01
N PHE A 67 3.69 7.09 9.10
CA PHE A 67 2.81 7.11 7.95
C PHE A 67 2.99 8.47 7.29
N ASP A 68 3.38 8.43 6.02
CA ASP A 68 3.75 9.60 5.25
C ASP A 68 2.53 10.53 5.13
N SER A 69 2.60 11.71 5.76
CA SER A 69 1.50 12.69 5.80
C SER A 69 1.04 13.13 4.41
N SER A 70 1.86 12.90 3.38
CA SER A 70 1.48 13.10 1.98
C SER A 70 0.33 12.18 1.53
N SER A 71 0.38 10.90 1.91
CA SER A 71 -0.60 9.88 1.50
C SER A 71 -1.97 10.05 2.15
N GLU A 72 -2.02 10.53 3.40
CA GLU A 72 -3.26 10.82 4.12
C GLU A 72 -3.95 12.08 3.58
N LEU A 73 -3.16 13.09 3.21
CA LEU A 73 -3.69 14.29 2.55
C LEU A 73 -4.32 13.95 1.20
N ASP A 74 -3.68 13.07 0.42
CA ASP A 74 -4.22 12.57 -0.86
C ASP A 74 -5.55 11.82 -0.66
N LEU A 75 -5.66 11.04 0.41
CA LEU A 75 -6.89 10.34 0.77
C LEU A 75 -8.01 11.33 1.14
N ILE A 76 -7.72 12.30 2.00
CA ILE A 76 -8.68 13.35 2.39
C ILE A 76 -9.15 14.13 1.17
N GLN A 77 -8.23 14.52 0.29
CA GLN A 77 -8.56 15.22 -0.95
C GLN A 77 -9.48 14.37 -1.84
N LYS A 78 -9.21 13.07 -1.96
CA LYS A 78 -10.05 12.12 -2.72
C LYS A 78 -11.45 11.96 -2.12
N LEU A 79 -11.59 11.97 -0.80
CA LEU A 79 -12.87 11.90 -0.10
C LEU A 79 -13.70 13.19 -0.22
N LEU A 80 -13.04 14.35 -0.25
CA LEU A 80 -13.70 15.65 -0.39
C LEU A 80 -14.15 15.93 -1.82
N ALA A 81 -13.41 15.42 -2.82
CA ALA A 81 -13.69 15.62 -4.25
C ALA A 81 -15.17 15.45 -4.65
N PRO A 82 -15.85 14.32 -4.37
CA PRO A 82 -17.24 14.14 -4.78
C PRO A 82 -18.22 15.04 -4.02
N LEU A 83 -17.89 15.47 -2.81
CA LEU A 83 -18.75 16.38 -2.02
C LEU A 83 -18.68 17.81 -2.56
N ILE A 84 -17.50 18.22 -3.02
CA ILE A 84 -17.26 19.50 -3.66
C ILE A 84 -17.89 19.54 -5.06
N GLU A 85 -17.73 18.48 -5.86
CA GLU A 85 -18.36 18.36 -7.19
C GLU A 85 -19.90 18.44 -7.12
N LEU A 86 -20.48 17.86 -6.07
CA LEU A 86 -21.92 17.94 -5.81
C LEU A 86 -22.37 19.27 -5.20
N ASN A 87 -21.46 20.24 -4.99
CA ASN A 87 -21.72 21.54 -4.35
C ASN A 87 -22.36 21.41 -2.94
N ILE A 88 -22.05 20.34 -2.22
CA ILE A 88 -22.50 20.13 -0.83
C ILE A 88 -21.60 20.92 0.12
N ILE A 89 -20.31 20.95 -0.18
CA ILE A 89 -19.28 21.68 0.56
C ILE A 89 -18.42 22.48 -0.43
N TYR A 90 -17.73 23.51 0.06
CA TYR A 90 -16.80 24.32 -0.73
C TYR A 90 -15.53 24.60 0.07
N ILE A 91 -14.46 25.01 -0.62
CA ILE A 91 -13.21 25.43 0.02
C ILE A 91 -13.24 26.96 0.17
N GLU A 92 -12.94 27.43 1.37
CA GLU A 92 -12.81 28.86 1.65
C GLU A 92 -11.36 29.28 1.42
N THR A 93 -11.14 30.11 0.41
CA THR A 93 -9.84 30.71 0.09
C THR A 93 -9.89 32.21 0.35
N SER A 94 -8.72 32.84 0.49
CA SER A 94 -8.60 34.29 0.72
C SER A 94 -9.23 35.15 -0.38
N GLU A 95 -9.52 34.57 -1.55
CA GLU A 95 -10.12 35.26 -2.70
C GLU A 95 -11.60 34.85 -2.94
N GLY A 96 -12.20 34.01 -2.09
CA GLY A 96 -13.61 33.64 -2.14
C GLY A 96 -13.91 32.14 -1.98
N GLN A 97 -15.07 31.71 -2.50
CA GLN A 97 -15.52 30.32 -2.50
C GLN A 97 -15.00 29.60 -3.73
N SER A 98 -14.30 28.46 -3.56
CA SER A 98 -13.90 27.59 -4.67
C SER A 98 -14.62 26.23 -4.61
N ASN A 99 -15.24 25.88 -5.74
CA ASN A 99 -15.91 24.58 -5.96
C ASN A 99 -15.12 23.68 -6.92
N ASN A 100 -13.93 24.11 -7.36
CA ASN A 100 -13.07 23.34 -8.26
C ASN A 100 -11.82 22.88 -7.50
N LEU A 101 -11.73 21.57 -7.28
CA LEU A 101 -10.64 20.94 -6.53
C LEU A 101 -9.29 20.95 -7.27
N LEU A 102 -9.31 21.14 -8.60
CA LEU A 102 -8.13 21.10 -9.47
C LEU A 102 -7.23 22.34 -9.35
N ASP A 103 -7.76 23.46 -8.86
CA ASP A 103 -7.07 24.75 -8.85
C ASP A 103 -6.56 25.13 -7.44
N SER A 104 -6.97 24.39 -6.42
CA SER A 104 -6.65 24.69 -5.01
C SER A 104 -5.75 23.60 -4.43
N ILE A 105 -4.50 23.95 -4.14
CA ILE A 105 -3.59 23.11 -3.35
C ILE A 105 -4.20 22.96 -1.95
N VAL A 106 -4.79 21.80 -1.67
CA VAL A 106 -5.35 21.49 -0.35
C VAL A 106 -4.19 21.30 0.62
N THR A 107 -4.10 22.17 1.61
CA THR A 107 -3.11 22.11 2.70
C THR A 107 -3.81 21.87 4.03
N MET A 108 -3.05 21.46 5.05
CA MET A 108 -3.61 21.14 6.37
C MET A 108 -4.36 22.31 7.02
N ASP A 109 -4.01 23.56 6.68
CA ASP A 109 -4.70 24.75 7.18
C ASP A 109 -5.87 25.21 6.30
N THR A 110 -6.16 24.54 5.18
CA THR A 110 -7.30 24.83 4.32
C THR A 110 -8.61 24.67 5.10
N VAL A 111 -9.50 25.65 4.95
CA VAL A 111 -10.83 25.67 5.58
C VAL A 111 -11.87 25.18 4.57
N ILE A 112 -12.70 24.24 5.01
CA ILE A 112 -13.80 23.66 4.26
C ILE A 112 -15.10 24.13 4.92
N ALA A 113 -16.08 24.51 4.11
CA ALA A 113 -17.34 25.03 4.59
C ALA A 113 -18.55 24.34 3.95
N LEU A 114 -19.66 24.25 4.69
CA LEU A 114 -20.92 23.68 4.22
C LEU A 114 -21.68 24.67 3.33
N ASN A 115 -22.11 24.22 2.15
CA ASN A 115 -22.98 25.02 1.28
C ASN A 115 -24.44 24.98 1.76
N ARG A 116 -24.85 25.99 2.54
CA ARG A 116 -26.24 26.13 3.01
C ARG A 116 -27.25 26.42 1.89
N SER A 117 -26.80 26.85 0.71
CA SER A 117 -27.65 27.15 -0.45
C SER A 117 -27.82 25.97 -1.39
N PHE A 118 -27.36 24.77 -1.01
CA PHE A 118 -27.48 23.57 -1.83
C PHE A 118 -28.95 23.19 -2.06
N THR A 119 -29.31 22.99 -3.34
CA THR A 119 -30.65 22.54 -3.75
C THR A 119 -30.55 21.40 -4.76
N ASN A 120 -31.36 20.35 -4.60
CA ASN A 120 -31.38 19.21 -5.51
C ASN A 120 -32.82 18.78 -5.82
N LYS A 121 -33.09 18.44 -7.08
CA LYS A 121 -34.41 17.97 -7.55
C LYS A 121 -34.77 16.58 -7.03
N ARG A 122 -33.77 15.76 -6.68
CA ARG A 122 -33.94 14.40 -6.15
C ARG A 122 -33.68 14.40 -4.64
N LEU A 123 -34.53 13.71 -3.89
CA LEU A 123 -34.36 13.54 -2.44
C LEU A 123 -33.21 12.57 -2.09
N LYS A 124 -32.93 11.59 -2.97
CA LYS A 124 -31.84 10.63 -2.79
C LYS A 124 -30.62 11.08 -3.60
N LEU A 125 -29.57 11.48 -2.89
CA LEU A 125 -28.27 11.76 -3.46
C LEU A 125 -27.39 10.50 -3.41
N ARG A 126 -26.80 10.13 -4.54
CA ARG A 126 -25.81 9.06 -4.61
C ARG A 126 -24.44 9.70 -4.71
N VAL A 127 -23.67 9.62 -3.64
CA VAL A 127 -22.28 10.08 -3.62
C VAL A 127 -21.39 8.89 -3.93
N ASN A 128 -20.59 9.00 -4.99
CA ASN A 128 -19.66 7.95 -5.39
C ASN A 128 -18.25 8.30 -4.91
N PHE A 129 -17.87 7.84 -3.72
CA PHE A 129 -16.48 7.94 -3.22
C PHE A 129 -15.51 6.96 -3.91
N GLY A 130 -16.05 6.06 -4.74
CA GLY A 130 -15.30 4.98 -5.38
C GLY A 130 -14.60 5.33 -6.69
N SER A 131 -14.59 6.60 -7.11
CA SER A 131 -13.67 7.00 -8.18
C SER A 131 -12.27 7.10 -7.60
N GLN A 132 -11.62 5.95 -7.41
CA GLN A 132 -10.21 5.86 -7.76
C GLN A 132 -10.14 6.47 -9.15
N GLY A 133 -9.53 7.66 -9.26
CA GLY A 133 -9.33 8.31 -10.56
C GLY A 133 -8.73 7.28 -11.52
N LYS A 134 -8.98 7.40 -12.83
CA LYS A 134 -8.36 6.51 -13.82
C LYS A 134 -6.85 6.34 -13.61
N GLU A 135 -6.21 7.36 -13.04
CA GLU A 135 -4.82 7.40 -12.61
C GLU A 135 -4.49 6.47 -11.42
N ALA A 136 -5.35 6.37 -10.40
CA ALA A 136 -5.15 5.46 -9.26
C ALA A 136 -5.32 3.98 -9.67
N ASN A 137 -6.32 3.66 -10.50
CA ASN A 137 -6.47 2.32 -11.07
C ASN A 137 -5.30 1.95 -12.00
N GLN A 138 -4.76 2.93 -12.74
CA GLN A 138 -3.56 2.71 -13.54
C GLN A 138 -2.34 2.44 -12.65
N SER A 139 -2.17 3.17 -11.55
CA SER A 139 -1.06 2.93 -10.62
C SER A 139 -1.14 1.55 -9.94
N GLU A 140 -2.35 1.09 -9.60
CA GLU A 140 -2.55 -0.25 -9.04
C GLU A 140 -2.27 -1.34 -10.10
N ALA A 141 -2.76 -1.16 -11.33
CA ALA A 141 -2.47 -2.08 -12.44
C ALA A 141 -0.97 -2.17 -12.76
N ASP A 142 -0.29 -1.02 -12.80
CA ASP A 142 1.15 -0.95 -13.01
C ASP A 142 1.93 -1.65 -11.89
N GLN A 143 1.46 -1.54 -10.64
CA GLN A 143 2.06 -2.23 -9.50
C GLN A 143 1.90 -3.75 -9.62
N VAL A 144 0.71 -4.22 -10.01
CA VAL A 144 0.44 -5.64 -10.25
C VAL A 144 1.33 -6.16 -11.38
N ASP A 145 1.44 -5.43 -12.49
CA ASP A 145 2.28 -5.83 -13.63
C ASP A 145 3.76 -5.90 -13.26
N ARG A 146 4.25 -4.98 -12.42
CA ARG A 146 5.63 -5.04 -11.88
C ARG A 146 5.84 -6.31 -11.07
N GLN A 147 4.93 -6.62 -10.15
CA GLN A 147 5.02 -7.82 -9.32
C GLN A 147 5.03 -9.10 -10.17
N VAL A 148 4.13 -9.19 -11.16
CA VAL A 148 4.07 -10.34 -12.08
C VAL A 148 5.37 -10.50 -12.87
N ASN A 149 5.97 -9.39 -13.32
CA ASN A 149 7.23 -9.43 -14.04
C ASN A 149 8.41 -9.84 -13.15
N GLU A 150 8.42 -9.45 -11.88
CA GLU A 150 9.39 -9.95 -10.91
C GLU A 150 9.24 -11.45 -10.65
N ASP A 151 8.01 -11.93 -10.46
CA ASP A 151 7.75 -13.36 -10.27
C ASP A 151 8.22 -14.20 -11.47
N ARG A 152 8.00 -13.70 -12.69
CA ARG A 152 8.52 -14.31 -13.92
C ARG A 152 10.04 -14.35 -13.93
N ARG A 153 10.71 -13.28 -13.51
CA ARG A 153 12.18 -13.21 -13.38
C ARG A 153 12.69 -14.27 -12.39
N TYR A 154 12.11 -14.34 -11.20
CA TYR A 154 12.50 -15.32 -10.17
C TYR A 154 12.27 -16.76 -10.63
N PHE A 155 11.14 -17.03 -11.31
CA PHE A 155 10.87 -18.34 -11.89
C PHE A 155 11.96 -18.77 -12.87
N ILE A 156 12.37 -17.87 -13.78
CA ILE A 156 13.41 -18.15 -14.78
C ILE A 156 14.76 -18.41 -14.09
N GLN A 157 15.17 -17.58 -13.12
CA GLN A 157 16.40 -17.79 -12.37
C GLN A 157 16.42 -19.15 -11.66
N ALA A 158 15.32 -19.49 -10.98
CA ALA A 158 15.19 -20.79 -10.31
C ALA A 158 15.23 -21.95 -11.31
N ALA A 159 14.64 -21.79 -12.51
CA ALA A 159 14.71 -22.80 -13.56
C ALA A 159 16.13 -23.00 -14.09
N ILE A 160 16.87 -21.91 -14.33
CA ILE A 160 18.28 -21.95 -14.74
C ILE A 160 19.10 -22.73 -13.73
N VAL A 161 19.05 -22.34 -12.44
CA VAL A 161 19.81 -22.99 -11.37
C VAL A 161 19.43 -24.47 -11.24
N ARG A 162 18.14 -24.81 -11.33
CA ARG A 162 17.68 -26.22 -11.28
C ARG A 162 18.26 -27.07 -12.41
N ILE A 163 18.27 -26.56 -13.64
CA ILE A 163 18.80 -27.26 -14.82
C ILE A 163 20.32 -27.44 -14.69
N LEU A 164 21.03 -26.36 -14.36
CA LEU A 164 22.49 -26.35 -14.26
C LEU A 164 23.02 -27.16 -13.07
N LYS A 165 22.32 -27.16 -11.93
CA LYS A 165 22.66 -28.02 -10.79
C LYS A 165 22.62 -29.51 -11.14
N ALA A 166 21.68 -29.91 -12.01
CA ALA A 166 21.54 -31.30 -12.44
C ALA A 166 22.55 -31.71 -13.52
N ARG A 167 22.84 -30.82 -14.49
CA ARG A 167 23.69 -31.14 -15.66
C ARG A 167 25.15 -30.71 -15.50
N ARG A 168 25.46 -29.85 -14.53
CA ARG A 168 26.76 -29.20 -14.27
C ARG A 168 27.25 -28.26 -15.36
N GLN A 169 27.10 -28.64 -16.63
CA GLN A 169 27.45 -27.84 -17.80
C GLN A 169 26.34 -27.92 -18.86
N ILE A 170 26.12 -26.84 -19.60
CA ILE A 170 25.12 -26.80 -20.67
C ILE A 170 25.45 -25.72 -21.72
N LYS A 171 25.14 -25.99 -22.99
CA LYS A 171 25.26 -24.99 -24.07
C LYS A 171 24.12 -23.99 -24.03
N HIS A 172 24.38 -22.74 -24.45
CA HIS A 172 23.44 -21.62 -24.44
C HIS A 172 22.12 -21.96 -25.14
N ALA A 173 22.18 -22.49 -26.36
CA ALA A 173 20.99 -22.83 -27.13
C ALA A 173 20.13 -23.90 -26.43
N GLN A 174 20.76 -24.93 -25.86
CA GLN A 174 20.07 -26.00 -25.13
C GLN A 174 19.47 -25.51 -23.82
N LEU A 175 20.16 -24.59 -23.13
CA LEU A 175 19.65 -23.97 -21.91
C LEU A 175 18.37 -23.18 -22.20
N ILE A 176 18.37 -22.34 -23.24
CA ILE A 176 17.18 -21.56 -23.64
C ILE A 176 16.01 -22.50 -23.96
N GLU A 177 16.23 -23.53 -24.78
CA GLU A 177 15.19 -24.49 -25.14
C GLU A 177 14.59 -25.17 -23.90
N THR A 178 15.43 -25.61 -22.97
CA THR A 178 14.98 -26.28 -21.74
C THR A 178 14.18 -25.33 -20.84
N ILE A 179 14.58 -24.05 -20.74
CA ILE A 179 13.84 -23.04 -19.97
C ILE A 179 12.48 -22.77 -20.61
N LEU A 180 12.41 -22.64 -21.94
CA LEU A 180 11.16 -22.44 -22.66
C LEU A 180 10.20 -23.61 -22.44
N GLN A 181 10.71 -24.84 -22.47
CA GLN A 181 9.92 -26.04 -22.17
C GLN A 181 9.39 -26.03 -20.73
N GLN A 182 10.22 -25.71 -19.73
CA GLN A 182 9.76 -25.65 -18.33
C GLN A 182 8.76 -24.51 -18.06
N ALA A 183 8.90 -23.38 -18.74
CA ALA A 183 8.03 -22.22 -18.56
C ALA A 183 6.70 -22.34 -19.32
N SER A 184 6.65 -23.16 -20.38
CA SER A 184 5.52 -23.26 -21.32
C SER A 184 4.14 -23.45 -20.66
N ASN A 185 4.07 -24.20 -19.55
CA ASN A 185 2.83 -24.45 -18.80
C ASN A 185 2.29 -23.22 -18.03
N ARG A 186 3.09 -22.16 -17.89
CA ARG A 186 2.76 -20.96 -17.11
C ARG A 186 2.77 -19.69 -17.97
N PHE A 187 3.82 -19.50 -18.76
CA PHE A 187 3.98 -18.32 -19.62
C PHE A 187 5.05 -18.55 -20.70
N GLN A 188 5.08 -17.71 -21.73
CA GLN A 188 6.16 -17.67 -22.71
C GLN A 188 7.17 -16.57 -22.35
N PRO A 189 8.34 -16.91 -21.77
CA PRO A 189 9.35 -15.92 -21.44
C PRO A 189 10.00 -15.35 -22.71
N PRO A 190 10.17 -14.02 -22.82
CA PRO A 190 10.91 -13.43 -23.93
C PRO A 190 12.41 -13.73 -23.77
N ILE A 191 13.08 -14.07 -24.87
CA ILE A 191 14.52 -14.42 -24.88
C ILE A 191 15.41 -13.34 -24.20
N PRO A 192 15.19 -12.02 -24.41
CA PRO A 192 15.96 -10.99 -23.72
C PRO A 192 15.90 -11.07 -22.19
N LEU A 193 14.75 -11.49 -21.61
CA LEU A 193 14.62 -11.65 -20.16
C LEU A 193 15.46 -12.83 -19.66
N ILE A 194 15.48 -13.94 -20.40
CA ILE A 194 16.31 -15.10 -20.08
C ILE A 194 17.79 -14.71 -20.08
N LYS A 195 18.24 -13.98 -21.12
CA LYS A 195 19.63 -13.50 -21.21
C LYS A 195 20.01 -12.62 -20.02
N ARG A 196 19.17 -11.64 -19.65
CA ARG A 196 19.40 -10.82 -18.43
C ARG A 196 19.48 -11.64 -17.16
N CYS A 197 18.66 -12.69 -17.03
CA CYS A 197 18.72 -13.58 -15.87
C CYS A 197 20.03 -14.38 -15.82
N ILE A 198 20.54 -14.83 -16.97
CA ILE A 198 21.84 -15.53 -17.05
C ILE A 198 22.97 -14.59 -16.63
N GLU A 199 23.03 -13.37 -17.17
CA GLU A 199 24.08 -12.41 -16.78
C GLU A 199 24.02 -12.12 -15.27
N GLY A 200 22.83 -11.87 -14.72
CA GLY A 200 22.69 -11.65 -13.27
C GLY A 200 23.12 -12.84 -12.41
N LEU A 201 22.98 -14.07 -12.90
CA LEU A 201 23.47 -15.28 -12.23
C LEU A 201 24.99 -15.48 -12.39
N ILE A 202 25.60 -14.94 -13.44
CA ILE A 202 27.06 -14.87 -13.58
C ILE A 202 27.62 -13.82 -12.60
N ASP A 203 27.01 -12.63 -12.56
CA ASP A 203 27.44 -11.52 -11.69
C ASP A 203 27.38 -11.90 -10.20
N THR A 204 26.40 -12.72 -9.81
CA THR A 204 26.25 -13.22 -8.44
C THR A 204 27.09 -14.46 -8.14
N GLY A 205 27.83 -15.00 -9.12
CA GLY A 205 28.74 -16.13 -8.95
C GLY A 205 28.08 -17.52 -8.91
N TYR A 206 26.83 -17.66 -9.36
CA TYR A 206 26.18 -18.98 -9.49
C TYR A 206 26.62 -19.74 -10.75
N LEU A 207 27.03 -19.00 -11.78
CA LEU A 207 27.39 -19.50 -13.10
C LEU A 207 28.71 -18.88 -13.56
N GLU A 208 29.44 -19.60 -14.40
CA GLU A 208 30.53 -19.05 -15.18
C GLU A 208 30.41 -19.44 -16.65
N ARG A 209 31.03 -18.64 -17.51
CA ARG A 209 31.26 -18.99 -18.91
C ARG A 209 32.53 -19.83 -18.99
N ASN A 210 32.50 -20.88 -19.80
CA ASN A 210 33.70 -21.67 -20.04
C ASN A 210 34.75 -20.79 -20.76
N PRO A 211 36.01 -20.73 -20.30
CA PRO A 211 37.08 -19.95 -20.96
C PRO A 211 37.34 -20.40 -22.40
N ASP A 212 37.12 -21.67 -22.72
CA ASP A 212 37.37 -22.23 -24.05
C ASP A 212 36.17 -22.09 -25.00
N ASP A 213 34.95 -22.03 -24.45
CA ASP A 213 33.70 -21.93 -25.21
C ASP A 213 32.72 -20.93 -24.54
N PRO A 214 32.61 -19.69 -25.04
CA PRO A 214 31.74 -18.67 -24.44
C PRO A 214 30.25 -19.01 -24.53
N ASP A 215 29.86 -19.99 -25.36
CA ASP A 215 28.49 -20.49 -25.48
C ASP A 215 28.19 -21.66 -24.52
N GLN A 216 29.14 -22.02 -23.65
CA GLN A 216 28.94 -23.02 -22.62
C GLN A 216 28.97 -22.40 -21.22
N TYR A 217 27.98 -22.77 -20.41
CA TYR A 217 27.89 -22.35 -19.01
C TYR A 217 28.18 -23.51 -18.06
N SER A 218 28.88 -23.20 -16.97
CA SER A 218 29.19 -24.11 -15.87
C SER A 218 28.56 -23.61 -14.57
N TYR A 219 28.09 -24.54 -13.73
CA TYR A 219 27.52 -24.24 -12.42
C TYR A 219 28.60 -24.21 -11.33
N LEU A 220 28.64 -23.15 -10.52
CA LEU A 220 29.71 -22.89 -9.54
C LEU A 220 29.35 -23.17 -8.06
N ALA A 221 28.06 -23.24 -7.74
CA ALA A 221 27.58 -23.31 -6.34
C ALA A 221 27.28 -24.74 -5.83
#